data_AF-A0A699Q524-F1
#
_entry.id   AF-A0A699Q524-F1
#
_cell.length_a   1.000
_cell.length_b   1.000
_cell.length_c   1.000
_cell.angle_alpha   90.00
_cell.angle_beta   90.00
_cell.angle_gamma   90.00
#
_symmetry.space_group_name_H-M   'P 1'
#
loop_
_entity.id
_entity.type
_entity.pdbx_description
1 polymer ?
#
loop_
_entity_poly.entity_id
_entity_poly.type
_entity_poly.pdbx_seq_one_letter_code
_entity_poly.pdbx_strand_id
1 'polypeptide(L)'
;MIVKSLSPYNGIIGRPGLKAIQAVPSTVNGMLKFPTEEGIVTIRSSLLIPAKCALVNTSSVTPEEKKAHPTNLTVPLHQNFLD
;
A
#
# COMPACT_ATOMS: atom_id res chain seq x y z
N MET A 1 0.86 -3.60 9.26
CA MET A 1 2.24 -4.08 8.98
C MET A 1 2.99 -2.95 8.30
N ILE A 2 4.04 -2.42 8.93
CA ILE A 2 4.95 -1.46 8.28
C ILE A 2 6.02 -2.30 7.60
N VAL A 3 6.08 -2.24 6.27
CA VAL A 3 7.09 -2.98 5.50
C VAL A 3 8.32 -2.09 5.38
N LYS A 4 9.41 -2.49 6.04
CA LYS A 4 10.72 -1.83 5.85
C LYS A 4 11.35 -2.36 4.56
N SER A 5 10.97 -1.80 3.41
CA SER A 5 11.64 -2.08 2.13
C SER A 5 12.03 -0.78 1.42
N LEU A 6 12.94 -0.87 0.43
CA LEU A 6 13.26 0.23 -0.50
C LEU A 6 12.09 0.57 -1.45
N SER A 7 10.86 0.23 -1.06
CA SER A 7 9.64 0.58 -1.76
C SER A 7 9.40 2.07 -1.64
N PRO A 8 8.85 2.72 -2.69
CA PRO A 8 8.41 4.11 -2.59
C PRO A 8 7.19 4.27 -1.66
N TYR A 9 6.60 3.17 -1.17
CA TYR A 9 5.50 3.16 -0.22
C TYR A 9 5.97 2.86 1.20
N ASN A 10 5.64 3.76 2.14
CA ASN A 10 5.94 3.60 3.57
C ASN A 10 5.04 2.56 4.28
N GLY A 11 3.94 2.15 3.65
CA GLY A 11 2.99 1.17 4.18
C GLY A 11 1.80 0.97 3.25
N ILE A 12 1.11 -0.17 3.38
CA ILE A 12 -0.11 -0.49 2.61
C ILE A 12 -1.25 -0.67 3.60
N ILE A 13 -2.34 0.06 3.39
CA ILE A 13 -3.56 -0.03 4.19
C ILE A 13 -4.63 -0.68 3.32
N GLY A 14 -5.04 -1.89 3.70
CA GLY A 14 -6.14 -2.59 3.04
C GLY A 14 -7.51 -2.04 3.42
N ARG A 15 -8.57 -2.55 2.76
CA ARG A 15 -9.97 -2.18 3.05
C ARG A 15 -10.35 -2.32 4.53
N PRO A 16 -9.96 -3.39 5.27
CA PRO A 16 -10.27 -3.48 6.69
C PRO A 16 -9.67 -2.32 7.51
N GLY A 17 -8.44 -1.89 7.17
CA GLY A 17 -7.79 -0.76 7.83
C GLY A 17 -8.47 0.58 7.53
N LEU A 18 -8.86 0.80 6.26
CA LEU A 18 -9.64 1.99 5.89
C LEU A 18 -11.00 2.03 6.61
N LYS A 19 -11.68 0.88 6.73
CA LYS A 19 -12.94 0.77 7.47
C LYS A 19 -12.74 1.04 8.96
N ALA A 20 -11.68 0.51 9.56
CA ALA A 20 -11.39 0.69 10.98
C ALA A 20 -11.22 2.16 11.37
N ILE A 21 -10.61 2.97 10.49
CA ILE A 21 -10.41 4.41 10.72
C ILE A 21 -11.53 5.27 10.12
N GLN A 22 -12.60 4.67 9.57
CA GLN A 22 -13.68 5.39 8.89
C GLN A 22 -13.17 6.34 7.80
N ALA A 23 -12.20 5.86 7.02
CA ALA A 23 -11.54 6.65 6.00
C ALA A 23 -12.44 6.89 4.78
N VAL A 24 -12.40 8.10 4.24
CA VAL A 24 -13.06 8.52 2.99
C VAL A 24 -11.99 8.91 1.98
N PRO A 25 -11.66 8.03 1.00
CA PRO A 25 -10.73 8.37 -0.08
C PRO A 25 -11.41 9.16 -1.19
N SER A 26 -10.72 10.16 -1.74
CA SER A 26 -11.02 10.83 -3.01
C SER A 26 -9.84 10.69 -3.95
N THR A 27 -10.03 9.96 -5.04
CA THR A 27 -9.03 9.82 -6.12
C THR A 27 -8.92 11.10 -6.94
N VAL A 28 -10.04 11.75 -7.23
CA VAL A 28 -10.11 13.00 -8.01
C VAL A 28 -9.29 14.11 -7.35
N ASN A 29 -9.36 14.23 -6.02
CA ASN A 29 -8.64 15.28 -5.29
C ASN A 29 -7.30 14.79 -4.73
N GLY A 30 -6.99 13.50 -4.85
CA GLY A 30 -5.81 12.89 -4.24
C GLY A 30 -5.80 13.05 -2.72
N MET A 31 -6.93 12.78 -2.05
CA MET A 31 -7.09 12.98 -0.62
C MET A 31 -7.63 11.74 0.08
N LEU A 32 -7.31 11.57 1.35
CA LEU A 32 -7.89 10.59 2.25
C LEU A 32 -8.20 11.28 3.56
N LYS A 33 -9.48 11.29 3.96
CA LYS A 33 -9.92 11.92 5.21
C LYS A 33 -10.37 10.86 6.21
N PHE A 34 -10.15 11.09 7.50
CA PHE A 34 -10.69 10.22 8.55
C PHE A 34 -10.86 10.99 9.86
N PRO A 35 -11.86 10.63 10.69
CA PRO A 35 -12.05 11.23 12.00
C PRO A 35 -10.95 10.80 12.98
N THR A 36 -10.65 11.68 13.90
CA THR A 36 -9.76 11.54 15.06
C THR A 36 -10.39 12.25 16.25
N GLU A 37 -9.86 12.06 17.46
CA GLU A 37 -10.38 12.73 18.66
C GLU A 37 -10.34 14.25 18.57
N GLU A 38 -9.37 14.81 17.82
CA GLU A 38 -9.19 16.25 17.64
C GLU A 38 -9.89 16.82 16.39
N GLY A 39 -10.60 15.98 15.63
CA GLY A 39 -11.30 16.40 14.41
C GLY A 39 -10.97 15.54 13.20
N ILE A 40 -10.95 16.11 12.00
CA ILE A 40 -10.75 15.36 10.75
C ILE A 40 -9.32 15.54 10.24
N VAL A 41 -8.57 14.44 10.19
CA VAL A 41 -7.25 14.41 9.54
C VAL A 41 -7.43 14.23 8.04
N THR A 42 -6.60 14.91 7.25
CA THR A 42 -6.56 14.79 5.79
C THR A 42 -5.14 14.46 5.35
N ILE A 43 -4.97 13.31 4.69
CA ILE A 43 -3.75 12.95 3.97
C ILE A 43 -3.95 13.39 2.52
N ARG A 44 -2.99 14.14 1.97
CA ARG A 44 -3.03 14.61 0.58
C ARG A 44 -1.87 14.03 -0.21
N SER A 45 -2.15 13.40 -1.35
CA SER A 45 -1.12 12.95 -2.27
C SER A 45 -0.49 14.17 -2.96
N SER A 46 0.84 14.20 -3.06
CA SER A 46 1.53 15.09 -3.98
C SER A 46 1.58 14.45 -5.37
N LEU A 47 1.56 15.24 -6.44
CA LEU A 47 1.65 14.72 -7.81
C LEU A 47 3.02 14.05 -8.11
N LEU A 48 4.07 14.43 -7.37
CA LEU A 48 5.43 13.92 -7.55
C LEU A 48 5.62 12.48 -7.08
N ILE A 49 4.91 12.06 -6.02
CA ILE A 49 5.08 10.73 -5.43
C ILE A 49 4.53 9.63 -6.36
N PRO A 50 3.30 9.73 -6.92
CA PRO A 50 2.81 8.78 -7.91
C PRO A 50 3.69 8.67 -9.15
N ALA A 51 4.21 9.81 -9.66
CA ALA A 51 5.12 9.81 -10.81
C ALA A 51 6.43 9.06 -10.51
N LYS A 52 7.00 9.28 -9.32
CA LYS A 52 8.20 8.57 -8.86
C LYS A 52 7.93 7.07 -8.67
N CYS A 53 6.79 6.69 -8.12
CA CYS A 53 6.38 5.28 -8.02
C CYS A 53 6.23 4.64 -9.41
N ALA A 54 5.60 5.33 -10.37
CA ALA A 54 5.42 4.83 -11.73
C ALA A 54 6.76 4.60 -12.43
N LEU A 55 7.72 5.51 -12.27
CA LEU A 55 9.06 5.39 -12.85
C LEU A 55 9.82 4.17 -12.32
N VAL A 56 9.73 3.90 -11.01
CA VAL A 56 10.38 2.73 -10.38
C VAL A 56 9.76 1.42 -10.89
N ASN A 57 8.46 1.38 -11.14
CA ASN A 57 7.82 0.20 -11.73
C ASN A 57 8.24 -0.04 -13.19
N THR A 58 8.60 1.00 -13.95
CA THR A 58 9.04 0.85 -15.34
C THR A 58 10.51 0.47 -15.50
N SER A 59 11.36 0.70 -14.49
CA SER A 59 12.78 0.36 -14.56
C SER A 59 13.08 -1.11 -14.22
N SER A 60 12.11 -1.89 -13.75
CA SER A 60 12.29 -3.30 -13.35
C SER A 60 12.13 -4.32 -14.48
N VAL A 61 12.25 -3.92 -15.76
CA VAL A 61 12.40 -4.90 -16.84
C VAL A 61 13.85 -5.41 -16.86
N THR A 62 14.13 -6.39 -16.01
CA THR A 62 15.10 -7.47 -16.29
C THR A 62 14.79 -8.64 -15.34
N PRO A 63 14.40 -9.82 -15.85
CA PRO A 63 14.20 -11.01 -15.02
C PRO A 63 15.55 -11.69 -14.81
N GLU A 64 16.17 -11.51 -13.64
CA GLU A 64 17.24 -12.39 -13.20
C GLU A 64 16.82 -13.09 -11.91
N GLU A 65 16.37 -14.33 -12.10
CA GLU A 65 16.11 -15.33 -11.09
C GLU A 65 17.35 -15.50 -10.21
N LYS A 66 17.27 -15.07 -8.93
CA LYS A 66 18.20 -15.55 -7.91
C LYS A 66 17.43 -16.29 -6.83
N LYS A 67 17.46 -17.63 -6.96
CA LYS A 67 16.98 -18.58 -5.96
C LYS A 67 17.63 -18.27 -4.60
N ALA A 68 16.86 -17.66 -3.72
CA ALA A 68 17.07 -17.76 -2.29
C ALA A 68 15.83 -18.46 -1.73
N HIS A 69 15.97 -19.73 -1.40
CA HIS A 69 14.95 -20.54 -0.76
C HIS A 69 14.69 -19.96 0.65
N PRO A 70 13.55 -19.32 0.94
CA PRO A 70 13.20 -18.95 2.29
C PRO A 70 12.48 -20.15 2.90
N THR A 71 13.24 -21.01 3.57
CA THR A 71 12.67 -22.04 4.42
C THR A 71 11.92 -21.34 5.56
N ASN A 72 10.61 -21.60 5.66
CA ASN A 72 9.67 -21.17 6.71
C ASN A 72 8.97 -19.82 6.50
N LEU A 73 8.20 -19.65 5.42
CA LEU A 73 6.97 -18.84 5.46
C LEU A 73 5.78 -19.75 5.17
N THR A 74 5.39 -20.55 6.18
CA THR A 74 4.05 -21.15 6.19
C THR A 74 3.06 -20.05 6.52
N VAL A 75 2.69 -19.27 5.51
CA VAL A 75 1.48 -18.47 5.55
C VAL A 75 0.43 -19.34 4.85
N PRO A 76 -0.60 -19.85 5.56
CA PRO A 76 -1.71 -20.48 4.87
C PRO A 76 -2.37 -19.38 4.04
N LEU A 77 -2.13 -19.42 2.73
CA LEU A 77 -3.00 -18.76 1.77
C LEU A 77 -4.36 -19.45 1.91
N HIS A 78 -5.22 -18.87 2.75
CA HIS A 78 -6.62 -19.23 2.78
C HIS A 78 -7.22 -18.78 1.44
N GLN A 79 -7.22 -19.70 0.48
CA GLN A 79 -8.06 -19.62 -0.70
C GLN A 79 -9.50 -19.56 -0.18
N ASN A 80 -10.17 -18.44 -0.42
CA ASN A 80 -11.59 -18.32 -0.74
C ASN A 80 -12.00 -16.85 -0.63
N PHE A 81 -11.95 -16.15 -1.76
CA PHE A 81 -12.80 -14.98 -1.98
C PHE A 81 -13.77 -15.35 -3.10
N LEU A 82 -14.80 -16.11 -2.70
CA LEU A 82 -16.10 -16.16 -3.35
C LEU A 82 -17.12 -15.98 -2.23
N ASP A 83 -17.76 -14.82 -2.24
CA ASP A 83 -19.21 -14.63 -2.15
C ASP A 83 -19.52 -13.19 -2.63
#